data_AF-H0AA43-F1
#
_entry.id   AF-H0AA43-F1
#
_cell.length_a   1.000
_cell.length_b   1.000
_cell.length_c   1.000
_cell.angle_alpha   90.00
_cell.angle_beta   90.00
_cell.angle_gamma   90.00
#
_symmetry.space_group_name_H-M   'P 1'
#
loop_
_entity.id
_entity.type
_entity.pdbx_description
1 polymer ?
#
loop_
_entity_poly.entity_id
_entity_poly.type
_entity_poly.pdbx_seq_one_letter_code
_entity_poly.pdbx_strand_id
1 'polypeptide(L)'
;MDRKNISRYLYEIENVVDEILIVVLSLGAISVTGWVLFASNQNWDIIEYGRVIEPWITMLGLMIIGRELWLMNRKVSHYLERTGE
;
A
#
# COMPACT_ATOMS: atom_id res chain seq x y z
N MET A 1 10.88 -0.35 29.99
CA MET A 1 10.53 0.34 28.73
C MET A 1 9.02 0.53 28.72
N ASP A 2 8.53 1.76 28.78
CA ASP A 2 7.09 2.05 28.91
C ASP A 2 6.27 1.55 27.72
N ARG A 3 5.08 0.98 27.96
CA ARG A 3 4.19 0.44 26.91
C ARG A 3 3.88 1.46 25.81
N LYS A 4 3.79 2.75 26.16
CA LYS A 4 3.55 3.86 25.23
C LYS A 4 4.70 4.07 24.23
N ASN A 5 5.93 3.75 24.60
CA ASN A 5 7.10 3.86 23.72
C ASN A 5 7.18 2.67 22.76
N ILE A 6 6.78 1.48 23.22
CA ILE A 6 6.72 0.27 22.39
C ILE A 6 5.65 0.42 21.30
N SER A 7 4.45 0.90 21.64
CA SER A 7 3.39 1.09 20.64
C SER A 7 3.79 2.13 19.59
N ARG A 8 4.36 3.26 19.99
CA ARG A 8 4.84 4.29 19.04
C ARG A 8 5.86 3.74 18.05
N TYR A 9 6.83 2.95 18.53
CA TYR A 9 7.86 2.37 17.68
C TYR A 9 7.29 1.35 16.69
N LEU A 10 6.38 0.49 17.13
CA LEU A 10 5.69 -0.47 16.25
C LEU A 10 4.91 0.25 15.15
N TYR A 11 4.25 1.37 15.46
CA TYR A 11 3.51 2.16 14.48
C TYR A 11 4.40 2.87 13.45
N GLU A 12 5.57 3.35 13.86
CA GLU A 12 6.54 3.93 12.92
C GLU A 12 7.07 2.86 11.96
N ILE A 13 7.34 1.65 12.46
CA ILE A 13 7.74 0.51 11.64
C ILE A 13 6.61 0.12 10.67
N GLU A 14 5.37 -0.01 11.15
CA GLU A 14 4.21 -0.37 10.31
C GLU A 14 4.08 0.59 9.13
N ASN A 15 4.12 1.91 9.37
CA ASN A 15 4.04 2.89 8.28
C ASN A 15 5.23 2.82 7.30
N VAL A 16 6.45 2.54 7.77
CA VAL A 16 7.62 2.37 6.90
C VAL A 16 7.48 1.10 6.05
N VAL A 17 7.00 0.00 6.65
CA VAL A 17 6.76 -1.26 5.95
C VAL A 17 5.69 -1.09 4.88
N ASP A 18 4.59 -0.42 5.19
CA ASP A 18 3.52 -0.13 4.23
C ASP A 18 4.02 0.70 3.05
N GLU A 19 4.86 1.70 3.31
CA GLU A 19 5.44 2.53 2.25
C GLU A 19 6.38 1.73 1.34
N ILE A 20 7.22 0.88 1.92
CA ILE A 20 8.10 -0.03 1.15
C ILE A 20 7.25 -1.00 0.31
N LEU A 21 6.18 -1.56 0.87
CA LEU A 21 5.28 -2.47 0.15
C LEU A 21 4.61 -1.77 -1.03
N ILE A 22 4.14 -0.53 -0.86
CA ILE A 22 3.56 0.27 -1.95
C ILE A 22 4.60 0.50 -3.06
N VAL A 23 5.85 0.80 -2.71
CA VAL A 23 6.93 0.99 -3.69
C VAL A 23 7.20 -0.30 -4.45
N VAL A 24 7.35 -1.43 -3.76
CA VAL A 24 7.60 -2.74 -4.38
C VAL A 24 6.44 -3.15 -5.29
N LEU A 25 5.20 -2.99 -4.84
CA LEU A 25 4.02 -3.28 -5.66
C LEU A 25 3.95 -2.38 -6.89
N SER A 26 4.32 -1.10 -6.77
CA SER A 26 4.35 -0.16 -7.89
C SER A 26 5.41 -0.55 -8.92
N LEU A 27 6.62 -0.89 -8.47
CA LEU A 27 7.69 -1.37 -9.34
C LEU A 27 7.33 -2.70 -10.01
N GLY A 28 6.67 -3.61 -9.29
CA GLY A 28 6.16 -4.86 -9.83
C GLY A 28 5.10 -4.63 -10.92
N ALA A 29 4.14 -3.74 -10.68
CA ALA A 29 3.11 -3.38 -11.66
C ALA A 29 3.72 -2.80 -12.95
N ILE A 30 4.72 -1.91 -12.82
CA ILE A 30 5.46 -1.33 -13.94
C ILE A 30 6.25 -2.43 -14.68
N SER A 31 6.91 -3.31 -13.94
CA SER A 31 7.73 -4.39 -14.53
C SER A 31 6.86 -5.38 -15.31
N VAL A 32 5.71 -5.79 -14.76
CA VAL A 32 4.75 -6.66 -15.44
C VAL A 32 4.18 -5.98 -16.68
N THR A 33 3.80 -4.70 -16.57
CA THR A 33 3.35 -3.91 -17.72
C THR A 33 4.39 -3.87 -18.82
N GLY A 34 5.64 -3.56 -18.47
CA GLY A 34 6.75 -3.51 -19.43
C GLY A 34 7.03 -4.87 -20.07
N TRP A 35 6.98 -5.95 -19.29
CA TRP A 35 7.15 -7.30 -19.80
C TRP A 35 6.06 -7.67 -20.80
N VAL A 36 4.80 -7.43 -20.47
CA VAL A 36 3.65 -7.75 -21.34
C VAL A 36 3.74 -6.96 -22.65
N LEU A 37 4.02 -5.66 -22.58
CA LEU A 37 4.01 -4.77 -23.75
C LEU A 37 5.25 -4.91 -24.65
N PHE A 38 6.43 -5.23 -24.09
CA PHE A 38 7.69 -5.14 -24.84
C PHE A 38 8.51 -6.43 -24.90
N ALA A 39 8.33 -7.36 -23.96
CA ALA A 39 9.16 -8.57 -23.87
C ALA A 39 8.40 -9.86 -24.22
N SER A 40 7.08 -9.83 -24.16
CA SER A 40 6.27 -10.96 -24.56
C SER A 40 6.13 -11.01 -26.09
N ASN A 41 6.38 -12.18 -26.68
CA ASN A 41 6.14 -12.44 -28.10
C ASN A 41 4.67 -12.81 -28.39
N GLN A 42 3.76 -12.54 -27.46
CA GLN A 42 2.34 -12.83 -27.58
C GLN A 42 1.58 -11.57 -27.97
N ASN A 43 0.61 -11.69 -28.87
CA ASN A 43 -0.32 -10.60 -29.17
C ASN A 43 -1.36 -10.55 -28.06
N TRP A 44 -1.14 -9.71 -27.05
CA TRP A 44 -2.08 -9.50 -25.95
C TRP A 44 -3.25 -8.64 -26.42
N ASP A 45 -4.47 -9.11 -26.17
CA ASP A 45 -5.65 -8.26 -26.27
C ASP A 45 -5.76 -7.32 -25.05
N ILE A 46 -6.41 -6.17 -25.20
CA ILE A 46 -6.60 -5.16 -24.14
C ILE A 46 -7.27 -5.79 -22.90
N ILE A 47 -8.19 -6.73 -23.12
CA ILE A 47 -8.88 -7.45 -22.05
C ILE A 47 -7.93 -8.37 -21.29
N GLU A 48 -7.01 -9.05 -21.98
CA GLU A 48 -6.03 -9.94 -21.35
C GLU A 48 -4.97 -9.16 -20.58
N TYR A 49 -4.48 -8.06 -21.15
CA TYR A 49 -3.64 -7.10 -20.44
C TYR A 49 -4.33 -6.58 -19.18
N GLY A 50 -5.61 -6.20 -19.30
CA GLY A 50 -6.44 -5.77 -18.18
C GLY A 50 -6.47 -6.79 -17.04
N ARG A 51 -6.68 -8.07 -17.35
CA ARG A 51 -6.67 -9.15 -16.35
C ARG A 51 -5.32 -9.34 -15.66
N VAL A 52 -4.22 -9.06 -16.34
CA VAL A 52 -2.87 -9.19 -15.77
C VAL A 52 -2.55 -8.01 -14.86
N ILE A 53 -2.94 -6.78 -15.24
CA ILE A 53 -2.59 -5.57 -14.49
C ILE A 53 -3.58 -5.23 -13.36
N GLU A 54 -4.85 -5.64 -13.49
CA GLU A 54 -5.91 -5.33 -12.54
C GLU A 54 -5.58 -5.74 -11.09
N PRO A 55 -5.06 -6.96 -10.80
CA PRO A 55 -4.70 -7.34 -9.43
C PRO A 55 -3.66 -6.41 -8.80
N TRP A 56 -2.72 -5.90 -9.59
CA TRP A 56 -1.68 -4.98 -9.11
C TRP A 56 -2.25 -3.63 -8.74
N ILE A 57 -3.07 -3.06 -9.63
CA ILE A 57 -3.71 -1.75 -9.41
C ILE A 57 -4.70 -1.84 -8.24
N THR A 58 -5.51 -2.90 -8.20
CA THR A 58 -6.46 -3.13 -7.11
C THR A 58 -5.74 -3.29 -5.77
N MET A 59 -4.65 -4.07 -5.72
CA MET A 59 -3.86 -4.24 -4.49
C MET A 59 -3.19 -2.94 -4.05
N LEU A 60 -2.61 -2.17 -4.98
CA LEU A 60 -2.04 -0.86 -4.70
C LEU A 60 -3.08 0.11 -4.14
N GLY A 61 -4.27 0.15 -4.75
CA GLY A 61 -5.39 0.97 -4.27
C GLY A 61 -5.80 0.60 -2.85
N LEU A 62 -5.96 -0.70 -2.56
CA LEU A 62 -6.32 -1.18 -1.23
C LEU A 62 -5.25 -0.86 -0.19
N MET A 63 -3.96 -0.99 -0.52
CA MET A 63 -2.86 -0.66 0.39
C MET A 63 -2.81 0.83 0.72
N ILE A 64 -2.98 1.70 -0.28
CA ILE A 64 -3.04 3.15 -0.08
C ILE A 64 -4.24 3.52 0.79
N ILE A 65 -5.43 3.01 0.47
CA ILE A 65 -6.65 3.28 1.24
C ILE A 65 -6.50 2.78 2.69
N GLY A 66 -5.98 1.57 2.88
CA GLY A 66 -5.75 0.99 4.20
C GLY A 66 -4.82 1.84 5.06
N ARG A 67 -3.70 2.28 4.49
CA ARG A 67 -2.75 3.19 5.15
C ARG A 67 -3.41 4.52 5.54
N GLU A 68 -4.14 5.15 4.63
CA GLU A 68 -4.81 6.44 4.90
C GLU A 68 -5.87 6.31 6.00
N LEU A 69 -6.67 5.23 5.98
CA LEU A 69 -7.63 4.95 7.03
C LEU A 69 -6.96 4.73 8.39
N TRP A 70 -5.83 4.02 8.42
CA TRP A 70 -5.06 3.81 9.63
C TRP A 70 -4.49 5.13 10.18
N LEU A 71 -3.93 5.98 9.32
CA LEU A 71 -3.44 7.31 9.70
C LEU A 71 -4.56 8.22 10.23
N MET A 72 -5.74 8.17 9.60
CA MET A 72 -6.92 8.90 10.06
C MET A 72 -7.39 8.42 11.43
N ASN A 73 -7.54 7.11 11.62
CA ASN A 73 -7.95 6.52 12.89
C ASN A 73 -6.99 6.95 14.02
N ARG A 74 -5.68 6.94 13.76
CA ARG A 74 -4.67 7.38 14.72
C ARG A 74 -4.77 8.86 15.07
N LYS A 75 -4.97 9.73 14.09
CA LYS A 75 -5.16 11.18 14.34
C LYS A 75 -6.39 11.42 15.22
N VAL A 76 -7.47 10.69 14.97
CA VAL A 76 -8.70 10.76 15.76
C VAL A 76 -8.47 10.24 17.18
N SER A 77 -7.84 9.07 17.36
CA SER A 77 -7.54 8.54 18.70
C SER A 77 -6.66 9.49 19.52
N HIS A 78 -5.62 10.07 18.91
CA HIS A 78 -4.77 11.04 19.60
C HIS A 78 -5.47 12.36 19.93
N TYR A 79 -6.46 12.76 19.12
CA TYR A 79 -7.28 13.93 19.41
C TYR A 79 -8.17 13.66 20.63
N LEU A 80 -8.87 12.52 20.64
CA LEU A 80 -9.75 12.11 21.75
C LEU A 80 -8.99 11.99 23.08
N GLU A 81 -7.81 11.35 23.08
CA GLU A 81 -6.93 11.26 24.26
C GLU A 81 -6.47 12.64 24.79
N ARG A 82 -6.39 13.66 23.93
CA ARG A 82 -5.99 15.03 24.32
C ARG A 82 -7.15 15.86 24.82
N THR A 83 -8.36 15.63 24.33
CA THR A 83 -9.57 16.34 24.77
C THR A 83 -10.20 15.80 26.04
N GLY A 84 -9.66 14.71 26.61
CA GLY A 84 -9.98 14.30 27.98
C GLY A 84 -11.30 13.53 28.15
N GLU A 85 -11.71 12.80 27.11
CA GLU A 85 -12.57 11.62 27.30
C GLU A 85 -11.71 10.38 27.60
#